data_AF-A0A5H2WZE1-F1
#
_entry.id   AF-A0A5H2WZE1-F1
#
_cell.length_a   1.000
_cell.length_b   1.000
_cell.length_c   1.000
_cell.angle_alpha   90.00
_cell.angle_beta   90.00
_cell.angle_gamma   90.00
#
_symmetry.space_group_name_H-M   'P 1'
#
loop_
_entity.id
_entity.type
_entity.pdbx_description
1 polymer ?
#
loop_
_entity_poly.entity_id
_entity_poly.type
_entity_poly.pdbx_seq_one_letter_code
_entity_poly.pdbx_strand_id
1 'polypeptide(L)'
;DDLALATACLSIVFTNVLTVIKTSTFLAYKREFKSLMAEFERMYDELHEAGAKRCLVTVNVGAKRFVKLYFYSVSCTGLYFTIKPLVSMIWAKFQIKPLVLELPMPMRFPFDFESTPGYQFAYIYTILITIVVVMHATSVDGLFVSFTTNLRGHFQALQYFIETNTYDKSDALIQRELRIYVHYHVRLLELSQSVQRIFKPIIFGQFLMTSLQVCVIIYQLVTNMGVIMEMVVYCTFLSSI
;
A
#
# COMPACT_ATOMS: atom_id res chain seq x y z
N ASP A 1 14.54 1.65 -31.70
CA ASP A 1 14.39 0.41 -30.89
C ASP A 1 14.71 0.59 -29.41
N ASP A 2 15.64 1.47 -29.00
CA ASP A 2 16.00 1.62 -27.57
C ASP A 2 15.01 2.40 -26.69
N LEU A 3 14.14 3.24 -27.26
CA LEU A 3 13.29 4.15 -26.49
C LEU A 3 12.13 3.45 -25.76
N ALA A 4 11.52 2.43 -26.38
CA ALA A 4 10.48 1.62 -25.75
C ALA A 4 11.04 0.78 -24.58
N LEU A 5 12.24 0.23 -24.76
CA LEU A 5 12.95 -0.49 -23.71
C LEU A 5 13.34 0.46 -22.55
N ALA A 6 13.87 1.64 -22.87
CA ALA A 6 14.26 2.64 -21.88
C ALA A 6 13.07 3.11 -21.02
N THR A 7 11.91 3.36 -21.64
CA THR A 7 10.69 3.76 -20.93
C THR A 7 10.13 2.63 -20.06
N ALA A 8 10.19 1.37 -20.51
CA ALA A 8 9.80 0.22 -19.69
C ALA A 8 10.72 0.07 -18.47
N CYS A 9 12.02 0.28 -18.63
CA CYS A 9 12.98 0.28 -17.53
C CYS A 9 12.72 1.42 -16.53
N LEU A 10 12.36 2.63 -16.99
CA LEU A 10 12.05 3.76 -16.11
C LEU A 10 10.88 3.47 -15.16
N SER A 11 9.80 2.86 -15.65
CA SER A 11 8.65 2.47 -14.83
C SER A 11 9.05 1.48 -13.71
N ILE A 12 9.95 0.54 -14.02
CA ILE A 12 10.49 -0.42 -13.04
C ILE A 12 11.37 0.31 -12.03
N VAL A 13 12.23 1.22 -12.48
CA VAL A 13 13.11 2.02 -11.60
C VAL A 13 12.27 2.85 -10.62
N PHE A 14 11.24 3.55 -11.08
CA PHE A 14 10.37 4.34 -10.19
C PHE A 14 9.67 3.47 -9.14
N THR A 15 9.17 2.30 -9.56
CA THR A 15 8.56 1.32 -8.64
C THR A 15 9.56 0.82 -7.59
N ASN A 16 10.81 0.55 -7.99
CA ASN A 16 11.88 0.14 -7.08
C ASN A 16 12.28 1.25 -6.11
N VAL A 17 12.42 2.48 -6.59
CA VAL A 17 12.73 3.64 -5.73
C VAL A 17 11.63 3.83 -4.68
N LEU A 18 10.36 3.75 -5.09
CA LEU A 18 9.22 3.82 -4.18
C LEU A 18 9.26 2.69 -3.12
N THR A 19 9.58 1.47 -3.54
CA THR A 19 9.73 0.32 -2.63
C THR A 19 10.86 0.55 -1.63
N VAL A 20 11.99 1.10 -2.07
CA VAL A 20 13.11 1.46 -1.20
C VAL A 20 12.71 2.54 -0.19
N ILE A 21 11.97 3.58 -0.61
CA ILE A 21 11.45 4.62 0.29
C ILE A 21 10.55 4.01 1.37
N LYS A 22 9.58 3.16 0.96
CA LYS A 22 8.66 2.48 1.91
C LYS A 22 9.43 1.60 2.89
N THR A 23 10.35 0.77 2.39
CA THR A 23 11.15 -0.16 3.21
C THR A 23 12.04 0.58 4.19
N SER A 24 12.77 1.60 3.71
CA SER A 24 13.67 2.40 4.54
C SER A 24 12.91 3.13 5.64
N THR A 25 11.75 3.70 5.29
CA THR A 25 10.88 4.38 6.26
C THR A 25 10.32 3.39 7.29
N PHE A 26 9.82 2.24 6.84
CA PHE A 26 9.31 1.21 7.75
C PHE A 26 10.38 0.75 8.74
N LEU A 27 11.61 0.51 8.27
CA LEU A 27 12.73 0.10 9.11
C LEU A 27 13.17 1.20 10.08
N ALA A 28 13.24 2.46 9.62
CA ALA A 28 13.61 3.61 10.45
C ALA A 28 12.60 3.86 11.58
N TYR A 29 11.31 3.75 11.29
CA TYR A 29 10.22 4.07 12.21
C TYR A 29 9.54 2.85 12.85
N LYS A 30 10.12 1.63 12.73
CA LYS A 30 9.49 0.37 13.19
C LYS A 30 9.01 0.41 14.66
N ARG A 31 9.75 1.10 15.53
CA ARG A 31 9.40 1.25 16.95
C ARG A 31 8.19 2.15 17.12
N GLU A 32 8.12 3.23 16.35
CA GLU A 32 6.99 4.16 16.37
C GLU A 32 5.73 3.54 15.78
N PHE A 33 5.85 2.75 14.70
CA PHE A 33 4.75 1.93 14.18
C PHE A 33 4.14 1.03 15.27
N LYS A 34 5.00 0.31 16.01
CA LYS A 34 4.56 -0.55 17.11
C LYS A 34 3.93 0.27 18.24
N SER A 35 4.51 1.42 18.57
CA SER A 35 3.98 2.31 19.61
C SER A 35 2.60 2.85 19.24
N LEU A 36 2.40 3.31 18.01
CA LEU A 36 1.11 3.80 17.52
C LEU A 36 0.04 2.72 17.58
N MET A 37 0.37 1.51 17.12
CA MET A 37 -0.57 0.38 17.15
C MET A 37 -0.99 0.05 18.59
N ALA A 38 -0.05 -0.01 19.52
CA ALA A 38 -0.34 -0.25 20.93
C ALA A 38 -1.13 0.90 21.58
N GLU A 39 -0.90 2.14 21.15
CA GLU A 39 -1.62 3.30 21.65
C GLU A 39 -3.09 3.31 21.21
N PHE A 40 -3.35 3.02 19.93
CA PHE A 40 -4.72 2.87 19.42
C PHE A 40 -5.47 1.71 20.10
N GLU A 41 -4.80 0.59 20.34
CA GLU A 41 -5.38 -0.54 21.07
C GLU A 41 -5.75 -0.15 22.50
N ARG A 42 -4.85 0.52 23.23
CA ARG A 42 -5.13 1.01 24.58
C ARG A 42 -6.30 2.00 24.60
N MET A 43 -6.33 2.94 23.65
CA MET A 43 -7.43 3.92 23.54
C MET A 43 -8.77 3.28 23.20
N TYR A 44 -8.77 2.18 22.45
CA TYR A 44 -9.98 1.41 22.20
C TYR A 44 -10.50 0.71 23.45
N ASP A 45 -9.60 0.16 24.27
CA ASP A 45 -9.96 -0.51 25.52
C ASP A 45 -10.49 0.47 26.57
N GLU A 46 -9.88 1.66 26.68
CA GLU A 46 -10.31 2.77 27.55
C GLU A 46 -11.71 3.31 27.18
N LEU A 47 -12.21 3.02 25.97
CA LEU A 47 -13.50 3.53 25.49
C LEU A 47 -14.67 2.73 26.08
N HIS A 48 -15.35 3.25 27.09
CA HIS A 48 -16.44 2.50 27.77
C HIS A 48 -17.80 2.62 27.07
N GLU A 49 -18.03 3.69 26.32
CA GLU A 49 -19.34 3.96 25.74
C GLU A 49 -19.62 3.13 24.48
N ALA A 50 -20.72 2.36 24.50
CA ALA A 50 -21.06 1.44 23.42
C ALA A 50 -21.33 2.13 22.07
N GLY A 51 -21.91 3.34 22.09
CA GLY A 51 -22.16 4.14 20.89
C GLY A 51 -20.86 4.51 20.17
N ALA A 52 -19.90 5.06 20.91
CA ALA A 52 -18.58 5.42 20.41
C ALA A 52 -17.79 4.18 19.92
N LYS A 53 -17.81 3.07 20.69
CA LYS A 53 -17.20 1.79 20.26
C LYS A 53 -17.80 1.27 18.96
N ARG A 54 -19.13 1.32 18.80
CA ARG A 54 -19.81 0.88 17.56
C ARG A 54 -19.42 1.72 16.36
N CYS A 55 -19.31 3.03 16.52
CA CYS A 55 -18.82 3.92 15.46
C CYS A 55 -17.41 3.52 15.02
N LEU A 56 -16.51 3.33 15.99
CA LEU A 56 -15.11 2.99 15.75
C LEU A 56 -14.94 1.62 15.08
N VAL A 57 -15.71 0.61 15.51
CA VAL A 57 -15.74 -0.71 14.85
C VAL A 57 -16.23 -0.60 13.41
N THR A 58 -17.26 0.21 13.15
CA THR A 58 -17.83 0.36 11.80
C THR A 58 -16.81 0.95 10.83
N VAL A 59 -16.10 2.02 11.22
CA VAL A 59 -15.04 2.59 10.38
C VAL A 59 -13.87 1.63 10.20
N ASN A 60 -13.49 0.89 11.23
CA ASN A 60 -12.41 -0.11 11.15
C ASN A 60 -12.77 -1.31 10.25
N VAL A 61 -14.03 -1.76 10.25
CA VAL A 61 -14.51 -2.77 9.30
C VAL A 61 -14.44 -2.24 7.87
N GLY A 62 -14.81 -0.98 7.65
CA GLY A 62 -14.66 -0.30 6.37
C GLY A 62 -13.20 -0.28 5.89
N ALA A 63 -12.28 0.15 6.74
CA ALA A 63 -10.84 0.13 6.44
C ALA A 63 -10.31 -1.27 6.11
N LYS A 64 -10.67 -2.29 6.92
CA LYS A 64 -10.27 -3.68 6.64
C LYS A 64 -10.78 -4.19 5.30
N ARG A 65 -12.01 -3.82 4.90
CA ARG A 65 -12.54 -4.15 3.58
C ARG A 65 -11.76 -3.46 2.47
N PHE A 66 -11.46 -2.17 2.62
CA PHE A 66 -10.68 -1.40 1.66
C PHE A 66 -9.27 -2.00 1.47
N VAL A 67 -8.55 -2.25 2.57
CA VAL A 67 -7.21 -2.86 2.52
C VAL A 67 -7.24 -4.25 1.90
N LYS A 68 -8.29 -5.05 2.16
CA LYS A 68 -8.46 -6.37 1.55
C LYS A 68 -8.71 -6.29 0.04
N LEU A 69 -9.55 -5.37 -0.42
CA LEU A 69 -9.78 -5.14 -1.84
C LEU A 69 -8.50 -4.68 -2.55
N TYR A 70 -7.76 -3.76 -1.93
CA TYR A 70 -6.45 -3.34 -2.41
C TYR A 70 -5.46 -4.50 -2.50
N PHE A 71 -5.39 -5.34 -1.45
CA PHE A 71 -4.53 -6.54 -1.45
C PHE A 71 -4.86 -7.49 -2.61
N TYR A 72 -6.15 -7.75 -2.88
CA TYR A 72 -6.54 -8.58 -4.02
C TYR A 72 -6.15 -7.94 -5.36
N SER A 73 -6.33 -6.64 -5.51
CA SER A 73 -5.93 -5.91 -6.73
C SER A 73 -4.43 -6.05 -7.00
N VAL A 74 -3.57 -5.75 -6.01
CA VAL A 74 -2.12 -5.86 -6.14
C VAL A 74 -1.68 -7.31 -6.37
N SER A 75 -2.33 -8.27 -5.72
CA SER A 75 -2.05 -9.71 -5.90
C SER A 75 -2.39 -10.17 -7.31
N CYS A 76 -3.51 -9.74 -7.88
CA CYS A 76 -3.88 -10.03 -9.28
C CYS A 76 -2.82 -9.49 -10.25
N THR A 77 -2.30 -8.29 -10.02
CA THR A 77 -1.21 -7.72 -10.81
C THR A 77 0.07 -8.57 -10.71
N GLY A 78 0.46 -8.99 -9.50
CA GLY A 78 1.60 -9.90 -9.31
C GLY A 78 1.44 -11.25 -10.01
N LEU A 79 0.23 -11.83 -9.97
CA LEU A 79 -0.10 -13.07 -10.68
C LEU A 79 -0.02 -12.88 -12.20
N TYR A 80 -0.52 -11.76 -12.73
CA TYR A 80 -0.41 -11.42 -14.15
C TYR A 80 1.05 -11.41 -14.62
N PHE A 81 1.93 -10.72 -13.89
CA PHE A 81 3.37 -10.69 -14.23
C PHE A 81 4.03 -12.07 -14.15
N THR A 82 3.58 -12.92 -13.23
CA THR A 82 4.07 -14.29 -13.10
C THR A 82 3.62 -15.17 -14.26
N ILE A 83 2.34 -15.12 -14.63
CA ILE A 83 1.75 -15.99 -15.65
C ILE A 83 2.16 -15.58 -17.07
N LYS A 84 2.35 -14.29 -17.34
CA LYS A 84 2.70 -13.74 -18.66
C LYS A 84 3.85 -14.49 -19.38
N PRO A 85 5.05 -14.69 -18.78
CA PRO A 85 6.13 -15.43 -19.43
C PRO A 85 5.80 -16.90 -19.68
N LEU A 86 5.02 -17.55 -18.81
CA LEU A 86 4.61 -18.96 -19.01
C LEU A 86 3.75 -19.11 -20.25
N VAL A 87 2.77 -18.21 -20.42
CA VAL A 87 1.90 -18.20 -21.60
C VAL A 87 2.71 -17.90 -22.87
N SER A 88 3.64 -16.94 -22.80
CA SER A 88 4.56 -16.60 -23.90
C SER A 88 5.39 -17.82 -24.34
N MET A 89 6.00 -18.54 -23.39
CA MET A 89 6.79 -19.74 -23.66
C MET A 89 5.97 -20.91 -24.20
N ILE A 90 4.77 -21.16 -23.65
CA ILE A 90 3.86 -22.20 -24.16
C ILE A 90 3.46 -21.87 -25.59
N TRP A 91 3.10 -20.62 -25.87
CA TRP A 91 2.74 -20.16 -27.22
C TRP A 91 3.90 -20.29 -28.21
N ALA A 92 5.12 -19.93 -27.81
CA ALA A 92 6.32 -20.10 -28.63
C ALA A 92 6.56 -21.57 -28.99
N LYS A 93 6.36 -22.49 -28.03
CA LYS A 93 6.45 -23.93 -28.25
C LYS A 93 5.41 -24.43 -29.24
N PHE A 94 4.17 -23.95 -29.16
CA PHE A 94 3.12 -24.26 -30.14
C PHE A 94 3.46 -23.75 -31.55
N GLN A 95 4.15 -22.61 -31.68
CA GLN A 95 4.55 -22.04 -32.96
C GLN A 95 5.89 -22.56 -33.50
N ILE A 96 6.53 -23.56 -32.86
CA ILE A 96 7.83 -24.10 -33.26
C ILE A 96 8.89 -22.97 -33.39
N LYS A 97 8.80 -21.96 -32.50
CA LYS A 97 9.78 -20.88 -32.40
C LYS A 97 10.87 -21.25 -31.39
N PRO A 98 12.09 -20.68 -31.50
CA PRO A 98 13.12 -20.89 -30.48
C PRO A 98 12.58 -20.46 -29.11
N LEU A 99 12.72 -21.35 -28.12
CA LEU A 99 12.25 -21.10 -26.76
C LEU A 99 13.21 -20.12 -26.08
N VAL A 100 12.75 -18.89 -25.86
CA VAL A 100 13.46 -17.91 -25.03
C VAL A 100 12.93 -18.02 -23.61
N LEU A 101 13.81 -18.32 -22.67
CA LEU A 101 13.46 -18.45 -21.26
C LEU A 101 13.29 -17.07 -20.63
N GLU A 102 12.04 -16.64 -20.50
CA GLU A 102 11.71 -15.34 -19.90
C GLU A 102 11.42 -15.48 -18.40
N LEU A 103 11.98 -14.57 -17.60
CA LEU A 103 11.68 -14.44 -16.17
C LEU A 103 10.49 -13.47 -15.98
N PRO A 104 9.67 -13.63 -14.92
CA PRO A 104 8.54 -12.73 -14.62
C PRO A 104 8.95 -11.27 -14.43
N MET A 105 10.16 -11.07 -13.91
CA MET A 105 10.78 -9.76 -13.78
C MET A 105 12.24 -9.83 -14.26
N PRO A 106 12.75 -8.76 -14.89
CA PRO A 106 14.13 -8.71 -15.34
C PRO A 106 15.08 -8.76 -14.14
N MET A 107 15.70 -9.91 -13.91
CA MET A 107 16.68 -10.13 -12.86
C MET A 107 17.95 -10.73 -13.47
N ARG A 108 19.10 -10.37 -12.89
CA ARG A 108 20.40 -10.99 -13.18
C ARG A 108 20.79 -11.85 -11.99
N PHE A 109 21.16 -13.09 -12.25
CA PHE A 109 21.65 -14.03 -11.26
C PHE A 109 23.15 -14.27 -11.45
N PRO A 110 23.91 -14.54 -10.37
CA PRO A 110 25.33 -14.87 -10.45
C PRO A 110 25.60 -16.29 -10.97
N PHE A 111 24.56 -17.07 -11.24
CA PHE A 111 24.60 -18.40 -11.82
C PHE A 111 23.94 -18.42 -13.20
N ASP A 112 24.22 -19.44 -14.00
CA ASP A 112 23.58 -19.63 -15.31
C ASP A 112 22.10 -19.96 -15.12
N PHE A 113 21.24 -18.98 -15.44
CA PHE A 113 19.78 -19.12 -15.41
C PHE A 113 19.18 -19.29 -16.82
N GLU A 114 20.02 -19.29 -17.87
CA GLU A 114 19.61 -19.47 -19.27
C GLU A 114 19.58 -20.97 -19.65
N SER A 115 20.08 -21.85 -18.77
CA SER A 115 19.99 -23.30 -18.91
C SER A 115 19.12 -23.96 -17.83
N THR A 116 18.60 -25.15 -18.12
CA THR A 116 17.91 -26.00 -17.14
C THR A 116 18.95 -26.82 -16.37
N PRO A 117 18.93 -26.88 -15.02
CA PRO A 117 17.83 -26.51 -14.11
C PRO A 117 17.89 -25.09 -13.53
N GLY A 118 18.93 -24.28 -13.83
CA GLY A 118 19.12 -22.94 -13.26
C GLY A 118 17.91 -22.01 -13.46
N TYR A 119 17.28 -22.06 -14.63
CA TYR A 119 16.04 -21.34 -14.92
C TYR A 119 14.92 -21.63 -13.91
N GLN A 120 14.69 -22.90 -13.56
CA GLN A 120 13.61 -23.29 -12.64
C GLN A 120 13.84 -22.70 -11.24
N PHE A 121 15.09 -22.72 -10.77
CA PHE A 121 15.45 -22.09 -9.50
C PHE A 121 15.26 -20.58 -9.53
N ALA A 122 15.73 -19.90 -10.59
CA ALA A 122 15.56 -18.46 -10.77
C ALA A 122 14.07 -18.05 -10.83
N TYR A 123 13.25 -18.86 -11.50
CA TYR A 123 11.82 -18.63 -11.64
C TYR A 123 11.08 -18.78 -10.30
N ILE A 124 11.33 -19.87 -9.57
CA ILE A 124 10.76 -20.08 -8.22
C ILE A 124 11.18 -18.95 -7.27
N TYR A 125 12.47 -18.58 -7.29
CA TYR A 125 12.97 -17.47 -6.48
C TYR A 125 12.25 -16.16 -6.81
N THR A 126 12.05 -15.86 -8.10
CA THR A 126 11.34 -14.67 -8.55
C THR A 126 9.90 -14.62 -8.05
N ILE A 127 9.20 -15.75 -8.03
CA ILE A 127 7.84 -15.85 -7.45
C ILE A 127 7.86 -15.52 -5.96
N LEU A 128 8.78 -16.12 -5.21
CA LEU A 128 8.88 -15.89 -3.76
C LEU A 128 9.16 -14.43 -3.44
N ILE A 129 10.09 -13.80 -4.16
CA ILE A 129 10.38 -12.37 -4.02
C ILE A 129 9.16 -11.52 -4.37
N THR A 130 8.43 -11.86 -5.43
CA THR A 130 7.22 -11.13 -5.82
C THR A 130 6.16 -11.17 -4.72
N ILE A 131 5.94 -12.33 -4.09
CA ILE A 131 5.01 -12.46 -2.95
C ILE A 131 5.44 -11.56 -1.79
N VAL A 132 6.72 -11.58 -1.43
CA VAL A 132 7.26 -10.75 -0.34
C VAL A 132 7.07 -9.27 -0.63
N VAL A 133 7.36 -8.82 -1.86
CA VAL A 133 7.20 -7.41 -2.27
C VAL A 133 5.73 -7.00 -2.22
N VAL A 134 4.81 -7.81 -2.74
CA VAL A 134 3.36 -7.55 -2.70
C VAL A 134 2.86 -7.45 -1.26
N MET A 135 3.25 -8.40 -0.41
CA MET A 135 2.88 -8.38 1.02
C MET A 135 3.44 -7.14 1.73
N HIS A 136 4.69 -6.79 1.48
CA HIS A 136 5.33 -5.63 2.09
C HIS A 136 4.64 -4.32 1.66
N ALA A 137 4.42 -4.12 0.35
CA ALA A 137 3.76 -2.93 -0.17
C ALA A 137 2.35 -2.76 0.42
N THR A 138 1.54 -3.83 0.36
CA THR A 138 0.18 -3.82 0.89
C THR A 138 0.10 -3.64 2.40
N SER A 139 1.11 -4.12 3.14
CA SER A 139 1.18 -3.92 4.59
C SER A 139 1.46 -2.47 4.97
N VAL A 140 2.43 -1.81 4.32
CA VAL A 140 2.78 -0.41 4.62
C VAL A 140 1.62 0.53 4.30
N ASP A 141 0.98 0.35 3.14
CA ASP A 141 -0.18 1.17 2.75
C ASP A 141 -1.41 0.83 3.59
N GLY A 142 -1.58 -0.46 3.95
CA GLY A 142 -2.63 -0.90 4.87
C GLY A 142 -2.50 -0.31 6.27
N LEU A 143 -1.27 -0.15 6.79
CA LEU A 143 -1.01 0.54 8.07
C LEU A 143 -1.41 2.02 7.99
N PHE A 144 -1.12 2.70 6.87
CA PHE A 144 -1.53 4.08 6.67
C PHE A 144 -3.05 4.23 6.77
N VAL A 145 -3.79 3.42 6.00
CA VAL A 145 -5.27 3.42 6.00
C VAL A 145 -5.80 3.09 7.40
N SER A 146 -5.19 2.11 8.08
CA SER A 146 -5.63 1.70 9.40
C SER A 146 -5.43 2.79 10.45
N PHE A 147 -4.26 3.43 10.51
CA PHE A 147 -3.99 4.48 11.50
C PHE A 147 -4.81 5.74 11.24
N THR A 148 -4.92 6.19 9.99
CA THR A 148 -5.73 7.36 9.64
C THR A 148 -7.22 7.12 9.92
N THR A 149 -7.72 5.90 9.67
CA THR A 149 -9.11 5.55 9.99
C THR A 149 -9.36 5.44 11.49
N ASN A 150 -8.45 4.83 12.27
CA ASN A 150 -8.58 4.78 13.72
C ASN A 150 -8.54 6.18 14.33
N LEU A 151 -7.61 7.03 13.87
CA LEU A 151 -7.51 8.43 14.30
C LEU A 151 -8.82 9.18 14.02
N ARG A 152 -9.37 9.07 12.81
CA ARG A 152 -10.68 9.61 12.45
C ARG A 152 -11.78 9.08 13.37
N GLY A 153 -11.81 7.78 13.61
CA GLY A 153 -12.80 7.13 14.48
C GLY A 153 -12.78 7.69 15.91
N HIS A 154 -11.58 7.92 16.47
CA HIS A 154 -11.45 8.52 17.79
C HIS A 154 -11.82 10.01 17.82
N PHE A 155 -11.56 10.78 16.75
CA PHE A 155 -12.08 12.15 16.63
C PHE A 155 -13.62 12.16 16.59
N GLN A 156 -14.23 11.22 15.88
CA GLN A 156 -15.70 11.07 15.86
C GLN A 156 -16.26 10.64 17.22
N ALA A 157 -15.55 9.79 17.96
CA ALA A 157 -15.92 9.45 19.33
C ALA A 157 -15.88 10.68 20.26
N LEU A 158 -14.82 11.50 20.15
CA LEU A 158 -14.74 12.75 20.90
C LEU A 158 -15.87 13.72 20.55
N GLN A 159 -16.18 13.88 19.26
CA GLN A 159 -17.31 14.70 18.80
C GLN A 159 -18.62 14.20 19.42
N TYR A 160 -18.85 12.89 19.39
CA TYR A 160 -20.02 12.26 19.98
C TYR A 160 -20.14 12.58 21.48
N PHE A 161 -19.05 12.45 22.25
CA PHE A 161 -19.05 12.77 23.69
C PHE A 161 -19.38 14.24 23.99
N ILE A 162 -18.97 15.17 23.12
CA ILE A 162 -19.27 16.60 23.28
C ILE A 162 -20.74 16.89 22.94
N GLU A 163 -21.28 16.25 21.91
CA GLU A 163 -22.66 16.43 21.44
C GLU A 163 -23.69 15.78 22.37
N THR A 164 -23.38 14.62 22.95
CA THR A 164 -24.29 13.91 23.87
C THR A 164 -24.18 14.38 25.31
N ASN A 165 -23.22 15.25 25.63
CA ASN A 165 -23.07 15.73 26.99
C ASN A 165 -24.25 16.62 27.39
N THR A 166 -24.91 16.29 28.49
CA THR A 166 -25.89 17.17 29.12
C THR A 166 -25.16 18.22 29.97
N TYR A 167 -25.23 19.48 29.54
CA TYR A 167 -24.64 20.62 30.26
C TYR A 167 -25.51 21.12 31.43
N ASP A 168 -26.58 20.39 31.74
CA ASP A 168 -27.42 20.60 32.92
C ASP A 168 -26.88 19.79 34.11
N LYS A 169 -25.66 20.13 34.54
CA LYS A 169 -24.93 19.48 35.63
C LYS A 169 -24.24 20.56 36.48
N SER A 170 -23.77 20.19 37.67
CA SER A 170 -22.92 21.09 38.48
C SER A 170 -21.68 21.52 37.69
N ASP A 171 -21.28 22.79 37.81
CA ASP A 171 -20.07 23.35 37.20
C ASP A 171 -18.82 22.48 37.45
N ALA A 172 -18.69 21.90 38.64
CA ALA A 172 -17.55 21.04 38.97
C ALA A 172 -17.50 19.76 38.11
N LEU A 173 -18.66 19.19 37.76
CA LEU A 173 -18.77 18.02 36.89
C LEU A 173 -18.49 18.39 35.42
N ILE A 174 -19.05 19.52 34.96
CA ILE A 174 -18.81 20.03 33.60
C ILE A 174 -17.32 20.31 33.39
N GLN A 175 -16.67 20.99 34.35
CA GLN A 175 -15.23 21.27 34.29
C GLN A 175 -14.39 19.99 34.27
N ARG A 176 -14.80 18.96 35.01
CA ARG A 176 -14.11 17.66 35.02
C ARG A 176 -14.25 16.94 33.67
N GLU A 177 -15.45 16.87 33.10
CA GLU A 177 -15.69 16.24 31.79
C GLU A 177 -14.95 16.98 30.68
N LEU A 178 -15.01 18.32 30.67
CA LEU A 178 -14.29 19.13 29.69
C LEU A 178 -12.78 18.91 29.77
N ARG A 179 -12.21 18.79 30.98
CA ARG A 179 -10.79 18.46 31.15
C ARG A 179 -10.44 17.11 30.52
N ILE A 180 -11.30 16.10 30.67
CA ILE A 180 -11.11 14.78 30.05
C ILE A 180 -11.16 14.91 28.52
N TYR A 181 -12.13 15.63 27.98
CA TYR A 181 -12.28 15.83 26.53
C TYR A 181 -11.09 16.58 25.93
N VAL A 182 -10.61 17.63 26.59
CA VAL A 182 -9.41 18.37 26.18
C VAL A 182 -8.17 17.47 26.22
N HIS A 183 -7.99 16.68 27.28
CA HIS A 183 -6.84 15.76 27.36
C HIS A 183 -6.88 14.69 26.25
N TYR A 184 -8.07 14.14 25.99
CA TYR A 184 -8.27 13.19 24.90
C TYR A 184 -8.00 13.81 23.53
N HIS A 185 -8.44 15.05 23.30
CA HIS A 185 -8.17 15.80 22.08
C HIS A 185 -6.67 16.03 21.86
N VAL A 186 -5.95 16.46 22.91
CA VAL A 186 -4.49 16.68 22.85
C VAL A 186 -3.77 15.39 22.49
N ARG A 187 -4.12 14.26 23.13
CA ARG A 187 -3.56 12.94 22.80
C ARG A 187 -3.81 12.55 21.34
N LEU A 188 -4.99 12.85 20.79
CA LEU A 188 -5.28 12.61 19.37
C LEU A 188 -4.45 13.49 18.43
N LEU A 189 -4.19 14.74 18.80
CA LEU A 189 -3.31 15.62 18.02
C LEU A 189 -1.87 15.11 18.01
N GLU A 190 -1.35 14.64 19.15
CA GLU A 190 -0.02 14.05 19.25
C GLU A 190 0.12 12.78 18.39
N LEU A 191 -0.90 11.92 18.41
CA LEU A 191 -0.98 10.75 17.54
C LEU A 191 -1.03 11.13 16.05
N SER A 192 -1.83 12.15 15.71
CA SER A 192 -1.91 12.68 14.34
C SER A 192 -0.54 13.16 13.83
N GLN A 193 0.18 13.93 14.65
CA GLN A 193 1.52 14.41 14.33
C GLN A 193 2.51 13.25 14.15
N SER A 194 2.41 12.21 14.98
CA SER A 194 3.25 11.02 14.88
C SER A 194 2.98 10.24 13.58
N VAL A 195 1.71 10.00 13.24
CA VAL A 195 1.31 9.38 11.96
C VAL A 195 1.82 10.22 10.79
N GLN A 196 1.62 11.54 10.83
CA GLN A 196 2.08 12.44 9.78
C GLN A 196 3.61 12.38 9.62
N ARG A 197 4.38 12.41 10.71
CA ARG A 197 5.84 12.34 10.66
C ARG A 197 6.34 11.07 9.97
N ILE A 198 5.77 9.92 10.33
CA ILE A 198 6.16 8.63 9.79
C ILE A 198 5.80 8.51 8.31
N PHE A 199 4.60 8.94 7.92
CA PHE A 199 4.10 8.74 6.55
C PHE A 199 4.44 9.87 5.58
N LYS A 200 4.85 11.04 6.05
CA LYS A 200 5.25 12.18 5.19
C LYS A 200 6.24 11.80 4.08
N PRO A 201 7.38 11.14 4.36
CA PRO A 201 8.32 10.76 3.29
C PRO A 201 7.72 9.72 2.32
N ILE A 202 6.88 8.80 2.83
CA ILE A 202 6.22 7.79 2.00
C ILE A 202 5.22 8.45 1.06
N ILE A 203 4.35 9.33 1.55
CA ILE A 203 3.33 10.01 0.75
C ILE A 203 3.99 10.91 -0.30
N PHE A 204 5.04 11.65 0.08
CA PHE A 204 5.79 12.47 -0.86
C PHE A 204 6.45 11.62 -1.96
N GLY A 205 7.12 10.53 -1.56
CA GLY A 205 7.74 9.59 -2.50
C GLY A 205 6.71 8.93 -3.41
N GLN A 206 5.57 8.50 -2.87
CA GLN A 206 4.45 7.93 -3.61
C GLN A 206 3.98 8.93 -4.66
N PHE A 207 3.61 10.15 -4.25
CA PHE A 207 3.09 11.16 -5.17
C PHE A 207 4.08 11.51 -6.29
N LEU A 208 5.36 11.68 -5.96
CA LEU A 208 6.39 12.00 -6.95
C LEU A 208 6.60 10.85 -7.94
N MET A 209 6.79 9.62 -7.43
CA MET A 209 7.08 8.46 -8.28
C MET A 209 5.88 8.08 -9.14
N THR A 210 4.66 8.14 -8.60
CA THR A 210 3.45 7.85 -9.37
C THR A 210 3.19 8.90 -10.43
N SER A 211 3.44 10.19 -10.15
CA SER A 211 3.33 11.25 -11.16
C SER A 211 4.29 11.01 -12.33
N LEU A 212 5.56 10.70 -12.04
CA LEU A 212 6.55 10.37 -13.07
C LEU A 212 6.16 9.10 -13.86
N GLN A 213 5.64 8.09 -13.16
CA GLN A 213 5.19 6.84 -13.76
C GLN A 213 4.00 7.05 -14.70
N VAL A 214 3.02 7.87 -14.30
CA VAL A 214 1.88 8.25 -15.17
C VAL A 214 2.38 8.95 -16.43
N CYS A 215 3.35 9.86 -16.33
CA CYS A 215 3.95 10.51 -17.50
C CYS A 215 4.58 9.49 -18.47
N VAL A 216 5.34 8.51 -17.95
CA VAL A 216 5.96 7.46 -18.78
C VAL A 216 4.89 6.57 -19.42
N ILE A 217 3.85 6.19 -18.68
CA ILE A 217 2.76 5.35 -19.19
C ILE A 217 1.99 6.07 -20.30
N ILE A 218 1.68 7.35 -20.14
CA ILE A 218 0.99 8.14 -21.18
C ILE A 218 1.86 8.21 -22.44
N TYR A 219 3.16 8.43 -22.30
CA TYR A 219 4.08 8.43 -23.42
C TYR A 219 4.10 7.08 -24.16
N GLN A 220 4.17 5.97 -23.41
CA GLN A 220 4.11 4.62 -23.97
C GLN A 220 2.78 4.35 -24.68
N LEU A 221 1.67 4.78 -24.07
CA LEU A 221 0.33 4.64 -24.64
C LEU A 221 0.22 5.36 -26.00
N VAL A 222 0.67 6.61 -26.08
CA VAL A 222 0.64 7.41 -27.32
C VAL A 222 1.56 6.80 -28.40
N THR A 223 2.70 6.24 -28.01
CA THR A 223 3.67 5.67 -28.94
C THR A 223 3.24 4.28 -29.45
N ASN A 224 2.52 3.49 -28.63
CA ASN A 224 2.08 2.12 -28.94
C ASN A 224 0.57 2.00 -29.21
N MET A 225 -0.09 3.08 -29.65
CA MET A 225 -1.55 3.18 -29.87
C MET A 225 -2.17 2.08 -30.76
N GLY A 226 -1.38 1.25 -31.45
CA GLY A 226 -1.85 0.18 -32.34
C GLY A 226 -2.25 -1.13 -31.65
N VAL A 227 -1.94 -1.34 -30.36
CA VAL A 227 -2.14 -2.64 -29.68
C VAL A 227 -3.14 -2.50 -28.52
N ILE A 228 -4.38 -2.95 -28.74
CA ILE A 228 -5.49 -2.88 -27.77
C ILE A 228 -5.13 -3.53 -26.41
N MET A 229 -4.34 -4.60 -26.44
CA MET A 229 -3.90 -5.30 -25.22
C MET A 229 -2.96 -4.45 -24.35
N GLU A 230 -2.13 -3.60 -24.94
CA GLU A 230 -1.25 -2.70 -24.18
C GLU A 230 -2.05 -1.57 -23.53
N MET A 231 -3.08 -1.05 -24.22
CA MET A 231 -3.98 -0.06 -23.63
C MET A 231 -4.70 -0.60 -22.37
N VAL A 232 -5.21 -1.84 -22.42
CA VAL A 232 -5.88 -2.45 -21.26
C VAL A 232 -4.92 -2.61 -20.07
N VAL A 233 -3.66 -2.99 -20.34
CA VAL A 233 -2.63 -3.10 -19.30
C VAL A 233 -2.26 -1.74 -18.71
N TYR A 234 -2.11 -0.70 -19.54
CA TYR A 234 -1.83 0.65 -19.03
C TYR A 234 -2.99 1.22 -18.22
N CYS A 235 -4.24 0.99 -18.65
CA CYS A 235 -5.44 1.42 -17.92
C CYS A 235 -5.62 0.68 -16.59
N THR A 236 -5.36 -0.63 -16.54
CA THR A 236 -5.42 -1.41 -15.29
C THR A 236 -4.30 -1.03 -14.32
N PHE A 237 -3.11 -0.73 -14.84
CA PHE A 237 -2.00 -0.25 -14.03
C PHE A 237 -2.24 1.16 -13.49
N LEU A 238 -2.79 2.08 -14.30
CA LEU A 238 -3.27 3.41 -13.85
C LEU A 238 -4.35 3.31 -12.78
N SER A 239 -5.23 2.31 -12.88
CA SER A 239 -6.30 2.07 -11.88
C SER A 239 -5.76 1.46 -10.57
N SER A 240 -4.53 0.92 -10.59
CA SER A 240 -3.88 0.29 -9.44
C SER A 240 -2.92 1.24 -8.70
N ILE A 241 -2.58 2.38 -9.29
CA ILE A 241 -1.78 3.48 -8.70
C ILE A 241 -2.70 4.35 -7.85
#